data_AF-A0A924HMK2-F1
#
_entry.id   AF-A0A924HMK2-F1
#
_cell.length_a   1.000
_cell.length_b   1.000
_cell.length_c   1.000
_cell.angle_alpha   90.00
_cell.angle_beta   90.00
_cell.angle_gamma   90.00
#
_symmetry.space_group_name_H-M   'P 1'
#
loop_
_entity.id
_entity.type
_entity.pdbx_description
1 polymer ?
#
loop_
_entity_poly.entity_id
_entity_poly.type
_entity_poly.pdbx_seq_one_letter_code
_entity_poly.pdbx_strand_id
1 'polypeptide(L)' 'MVVNRVKMDDEDSLDVVFWLNQPALERIKAVTSLRKSYFTWLNGSFPDKIIKVVNRRKL' A
#
# COMPACT_ATOMS: atom_id res chain seq x y z
N MET A 1 1.46 1.60 14.51
CA MET A 1 1.22 0.51 13.53
C MET A 1 -0.27 0.52 13.24
N VAL A 2 -0.70 0.89 12.03
CA VAL A 2 -2.13 0.89 11.67
C VAL A 2 -2.48 -0.52 11.24
N VAL A 3 -3.20 -1.25 12.09
CA VAL A 3 -3.72 -2.58 11.78
C VAL A 3 -5.16 -2.36 11.31
N ASN A 4 -5.37 -2.32 9.99
CA ASN A 4 -6.74 -2.33 9.46
C ASN A 4 -7.28 -3.75 9.57
N ARG A 5 -8.40 -3.93 10.27
CA ARG A 5 -9.17 -5.18 10.21
C ARG A 5 -9.96 -5.17 8.90
N VAL A 6 -9.42 -5.83 7.88
CA VAL A 6 -10.09 -6.04 6.60
C VAL A 6 -11.16 -7.11 6.80
N LYS A 7 -12.41 -6.83 6.41
CA LYS A 7 -13.45 -7.86 6.32
C LYS A 7 -13.24 -8.61 5.02
N MET A 8 -13.25 -9.95 5.08
CA MET A 8 -13.02 -10.80 3.91
C MET A 8 -14.05 -10.57 2.79
N ASP A 9 -15.22 -10.04 3.11
CA ASP A 9 -16.29 -9.76 2.15
C ASP A 9 -15.98 -8.54 1.26
N ASP A 10 -15.03 -7.69 1.66
CA ASP A 10 -14.66 -6.45 0.93
C ASP A 10 -13.51 -6.66 -0.08
N GLU A 11 -12.83 -7.81 -0.04
CA GLU A 11 -11.64 -8.11 -0.86
C GLU A 11 -11.77 -9.49 -1.52
N ASP A 12 -11.10 -9.71 -2.66
CA ASP A 12 -11.08 -11.04 -3.28
C ASP A 12 -10.38 -12.05 -2.35
N SER A 13 -11.13 -13.07 -1.94
CA SER A 13 -10.63 -14.14 -1.08
C SER A 13 -9.38 -14.84 -1.63
N LEU A 14 -9.22 -14.94 -2.97
CA LEU A 14 -8.04 -15.52 -3.59
C LEU A 14 -6.81 -14.61 -3.42
N ASP A 15 -6.99 -13.30 -3.53
CA ASP A 15 -5.92 -12.32 -3.34
C ASP A 15 -5.45 -12.31 -1.88
N VAL A 16 -6.38 -12.40 -0.93
CA VAL A 16 -6.03 -12.48 0.50
C VAL A 16 -5.20 -13.73 0.79
N VAL A 17 -5.65 -14.89 0.31
CA VAL A 17 -4.92 -16.16 0.51
C VAL A 17 -3.57 -16.12 -0.17
N PHE A 18 -3.48 -15.57 -1.38
CA PHE A 18 -2.22 -15.40 -2.10
C PHE A 18 -1.23 -14.59 -1.25
N TRP A 19 -1.61 -13.41 -0.77
CA TRP A 19 -0.72 -12.53 -0.01
C TRP A 19 -0.37 -13.09 1.37
N LEU A 20 -1.29 -13.81 2.03
CA LEU A 20 -0.99 -14.49 3.30
C LEU A 20 0.12 -15.53 3.15
N ASN A 21 0.15 -16.24 2.01
CA ASN A 21 1.15 -17.26 1.70
C ASN A 21 2.49 -16.70 1.20
N GLN A 22 2.58 -15.39 0.90
CA GLN A 22 3.85 -14.78 0.49
C GLN A 22 4.80 -14.54 1.67
N PRO A 23 6.12 -14.67 1.47
CA PRO A 23 7.12 -14.25 2.45
C PRO A 23 6.95 -12.78 2.84
N ALA A 24 7.27 -12.46 4.09
CA ALA A 24 7.17 -11.08 4.59
C ALA A 24 7.99 -10.09 3.73
N LEU A 25 9.15 -10.51 3.24
CA LEU A 25 9.99 -9.70 2.36
C LEU A 25 9.28 -9.33 1.05
N GLU A 26 8.61 -10.29 0.41
CA GLU A 26 7.89 -10.08 -0.85
C GLU A 26 6.66 -9.19 -0.65
N ARG A 27 5.93 -9.38 0.46
CA ARG A 27 4.85 -8.46 0.83
C ARG A 27 5.33 -7.02 1.00
N ILE A 28 6.45 -6.82 1.70
CA ILE A 28 7.02 -5.47 1.93
C ILE A 28 7.45 -4.84 0.61
N LYS A 29 8.08 -5.60 -0.29
CA LYS A 29 8.44 -5.12 -1.64
C LYS A 29 7.20 -4.68 -2.41
N ALA A 30 6.15 -5.51 -2.46
CA ALA A 30 4.92 -5.19 -3.16
C ALA A 30 4.25 -3.91 -2.62
N VAL A 31 4.09 -3.80 -1.30
CA VAL A 31 3.53 -2.60 -0.65
C VAL A 31 4.37 -1.35 -0.94
N THR A 32 5.70 -1.49 -0.94
CA THR A 32 6.62 -0.37 -1.25
C THR A 32 6.46 0.08 -2.71
N SER A 33 6.37 -0.87 -3.65
CA SER A 33 6.15 -0.58 -5.06
C SER A 33 4.79 0.09 -5.29
N LEU A 34 3.72 -0.43 -4.70
CA LEU A 34 2.38 0.17 -4.74
C LEU A 34 2.39 1.61 -4.23
N ARG A 35 3.05 1.85 -3.10
CA ARG A 35 3.19 3.19 -2.53
C ARG A 35 3.93 4.13 -3.46
N LYS A 36 5.02 3.68 -4.10
CA LYS A 36 5.76 4.45 -5.09
C LYS A 36 4.89 4.80 -6.29
N SER A 37 4.24 3.82 -6.89
CA SER A 37 3.39 4.00 -8.05
C SER A 37 2.24 4.98 -7.77
N TYR A 38 1.53 4.80 -6.65
CA TYR A 38 0.43 5.69 -6.27
C TYR A 38 0.90 7.12 -6.05
N PHE A 39 2.00 7.30 -5.33
CA PHE A 39 2.53 8.63 -5.04
C PHE A 39 3.02 9.33 -6.31
N THR A 40 3.74 8.61 -7.19
CA THR A 40 4.19 9.15 -8.49
C THR A 40 3.00 9.50 -9.37
N TRP A 41 1.96 8.67 -9.43
CA TRP A 41 0.74 8.99 -10.17
C TRP A 41 0.06 10.27 -9.64
N LEU A 42 0.01 10.43 -8.31
CA LEU A 42 -0.66 11.57 -7.67
C LEU A 42 0.16 12.88 -7.73
N ASN A 43 1.49 12.80 -7.59
CA ASN A 43 2.37 13.97 -7.39
C ASN A 43 3.43 14.15 -8.50
N GLY A 44 3.45 13.27 -9.51
CA GLY A 44 4.40 13.29 -10.63
C GLY A 44 5.75 12.62 -10.33
N SER A 45 6.20 12.55 -9.08
CA SER A 45 7.46 11.90 -8.71
C SER A 45 7.43 11.33 -7.30
N PHE A 46 8.26 10.32 -7.02
CA PHE A 46 8.46 9.79 -5.67
C PHE A 46 9.66 10.47 -5.00
N PRO A 47 9.53 10.96 -3.75
CA PRO A 47 10.59 11.68 -3.07
C PRO A 47 11.72 10.73 -2.61
N ASP A 48 12.96 11.21 -2.65
CA ASP A 48 14.14 10.45 -2.18
C ASP A 48 14.10 10.13 -0.68
N LYS A 49 13.41 10.97 0.10
CA LYS A 49 13.14 10.74 1.53
C LYS A 49 11.64 10.68 1.76
N ILE A 50 11.19 9.61 2.42
CA ILE A 50 9.79 9.47 2.84
C ILE A 50 9.55 10.44 3.99
N ILE A 51 9.19 11.68 3.66
CA ILE A 51 8.65 12.63 4.62
C ILE A 51 7.22 12.18 4.92
N LYS A 52 6.75 12.31 6.16
CA LYS A 52 5.36 12.06 6.51
C LYS A 52 4.48 13.11 5.83
N VAL A 53 4.11 12.89 4.57
CA VAL A 53 3.21 13.76 3.81
C VAL A 53 1.79 13.27 4.02
N VAL A 54 0.99 14.04 4.76
CA VAL A 54 -0.46 13.80 4.90
C VAL A 54 -1.15 14.58 3.80
N ASN A 55 -1.44 13.92 2.67
CA ASN A 55 -2.22 14.52 1.61
C ASN A 55 -3.66 14.71 2.08
N ARG A 56 -4.05 15.95 2.34
CA ARG A 56 -5.46 16.33 2.53
C ARG A 56 -6.03 16.66 1.17
N ARG A 57 -7.12 15.98 0.76
CA ARG A 57 -7.95 16.49 -0.34
C ARG A 57 -8.45 17.87 0.10
N LYS A 58 -8.29 18.88 -0.77
CA LYS A 58 -9.07 20.11 -0.62
C LYS A 58 -10.53 19.73 -0.88
N LEU A 59 -11.36 19.91 0.13
CA LEU A 59 -12.82 19.93 -0.02
C LEU A 59 -13.21 21.14 -0.87
#